data_AF-A0A7V6ILQ6-F1
#
_entry.id   AF-A0A7V6ILQ6-F1
#
_cell.length_a   1.000
_cell.length_b   1.000
_cell.length_c   1.000
_cell.angle_alpha   90.00
_cell.angle_beta   90.00
_cell.angle_gamma   90.00
#
_symmetry.space_group_name_H-M   'P 1'
#
loop_
_entity.id
_entity.type
_entity.pdbx_description
1 polymer ?
#
loop_
_entity_poly.entity_id
_entity_poly.type
_entity_poly.pdbx_seq_one_letter_code
_entity_poly.pdbx_strand_id
1 'polypeptide(L)'
;METPRYFYHPDLSIWLSVDPPSDKYPNLTPYAYCANNPVVLVDPDGKEIDPTSMTEWNNQKQKIVDKKAYIDKRIDKLNATAKQKGWNEGTIKKRTNELKERSARLEKTLNTMGDLEKASTIYTLEKVDENGSFSKGFGDNEGKMVIKYSCTASFVHEVTHAGQYHNREIGFVGVEVTGYDITDEINAYKAGLAYDKYAYDNTYYRFSDITPEWVRKRSDTYKYLPAEPLNEIMYKQNRREKSSYIR
;
A
#
# COMPACT_ATOMS: atom_id res chain seq x y z
N MET A 1 12.72 -21.43 -27.88
CA MET A 1 13.46 -20.30 -27.26
C MET A 1 12.93 -19.04 -27.90
N GLU A 2 12.01 -18.34 -27.22
CA GLU A 2 11.54 -17.04 -27.68
C GLU A 2 12.58 -15.99 -27.24
N THR A 3 13.14 -15.28 -28.21
CA THR A 3 13.99 -14.11 -27.97
C THR A 3 13.10 -12.91 -27.65
N PRO A 4 13.39 -12.12 -26.60
CA PRO A 4 12.69 -10.86 -26.40
C PRO A 4 13.06 -9.93 -27.57
N ARG A 5 12.05 -9.51 -28.35
CA ARG A 5 12.23 -8.90 -29.68
C ARG A 5 12.48 -7.39 -29.68
N TYR A 6 12.65 -6.77 -28.51
CA TYR A 6 12.71 -5.31 -28.38
C TYR A 6 13.80 -4.88 -27.40
N PHE A 7 14.81 -4.17 -27.91
CA PHE A 7 15.89 -3.59 -27.12
C PHE A 7 15.79 -2.07 -27.18
N TYR A 8 15.74 -1.42 -26.02
CA TYR A 8 15.78 0.04 -25.89
C TYR A 8 17.25 0.48 -25.72
N HIS A 9 17.68 1.50 -26.48
CA HIS A 9 19.01 2.09 -26.30
C HIS A 9 18.89 3.35 -25.43
N PRO A 10 19.28 3.31 -24.14
CA PRO A 10 19.07 4.43 -23.23
C PRO A 10 19.79 5.71 -23.66
N ASP A 11 21.01 5.60 -24.19
CA ASP A 11 21.78 6.79 -24.59
C ASP A 11 21.20 7.50 -25.82
N LEU A 12 20.52 6.77 -26.70
CA LEU A 12 19.94 7.31 -27.93
C LEU A 12 18.45 7.59 -27.79
N SER A 13 17.82 7.11 -26.71
CA SER A 13 16.38 7.27 -26.43
C SER A 13 15.48 6.81 -27.59
N ILE A 14 15.87 5.74 -28.28
CA ILE A 14 15.13 5.12 -29.39
C ILE A 14 15.03 3.60 -29.20
N TRP A 15 14.05 2.99 -29.86
CA TRP A 15 13.99 1.55 -30.02
C TRP A 15 15.03 1.05 -31.04
N LEU A 16 15.66 -0.10 -30.77
CA LEU A 16 16.57 -0.76 -31.71
C LEU A 16 15.86 -1.71 -32.68
N SER A 17 14.54 -1.86 -32.53
CA SER A 17 13.64 -2.59 -33.45
C SER A 17 12.34 -1.81 -33.65
N VAL A 18 11.58 -2.17 -34.69
CA VAL A 18 10.33 -1.49 -35.06
C VAL A 18 9.24 -1.73 -34.01
N ASP A 19 8.59 -0.64 -33.58
CA ASP A 19 7.46 -0.65 -32.66
C ASP A 19 6.22 -1.38 -33.25
N PRO A 20 5.66 -2.42 -32.60
CA PRO A 20 4.54 -3.21 -33.14
C PRO A 20 3.25 -2.44 -33.52
N PRO A 21 2.85 -1.35 -32.83
CA PRO A 21 1.76 -0.49 -33.24
C PRO A 21 2.16 0.61 -34.23
N SER A 22 3.34 0.56 -34.89
CA SER A 22 3.79 1.60 -35.84
C SER A 22 2.75 1.93 -36.91
N ASP A 23 1.99 0.92 -37.36
CA ASP A 23 0.96 1.08 -38.39
C ASP A 23 -0.25 1.92 -37.94
N LYS A 24 -0.47 2.07 -36.63
CA LYS A 24 -1.56 2.90 -36.09
C LYS A 24 -1.21 4.38 -36.05
N TYR A 25 0.07 4.74 -36.13
CA TYR A 25 0.55 6.12 -35.98
C TYR A 25 1.54 6.46 -37.09
N PRO A 26 1.09 6.60 -38.35
CA PRO A 26 1.96 6.85 -39.50
C PRO A 26 2.70 8.20 -39.43
N ASN A 27 2.27 9.09 -38.53
CA ASN A 27 2.89 10.39 -38.26
C ASN A 27 4.03 10.32 -37.22
N LEU A 28 4.27 9.16 -36.62
CA LEU A 28 5.38 8.92 -35.69
C LEU A 28 6.37 7.96 -36.35
N THR A 29 7.67 8.16 -36.07
CA THR A 29 8.68 7.21 -36.53
C THR A 29 8.51 5.88 -35.79
N PRO A 30 8.66 4.72 -36.45
CA PRO A 30 8.55 3.39 -35.83
C PRO A 30 9.59 3.12 -34.72
N TYR A 31 10.50 4.06 -34.47
CA TYR A 31 11.52 3.99 -33.43
C TYR A 31 11.33 5.04 -32.32
N ALA A 32 10.24 5.82 -32.35
CA ALA A 32 9.99 6.89 -31.40
C ALA A 32 9.66 6.34 -30.01
N TYR A 33 10.47 6.69 -29.02
CA TYR A 33 10.15 6.43 -27.61
C TYR A 33 9.22 7.53 -27.08
N CYS A 34 8.10 7.15 -26.45
CA CYS A 34 7.13 8.09 -25.84
C CYS A 34 6.65 9.22 -26.77
N ALA A 35 6.53 8.97 -28.07
CA ALA A 35 6.25 10.00 -29.08
C ALA A 35 7.18 11.23 -28.99
N ASN A 36 8.45 11.02 -28.60
CA ASN A 36 9.46 12.04 -28.32
C ASN A 36 9.12 12.99 -27.16
N ASN A 37 8.21 12.60 -26.26
CA ASN A 37 7.87 13.38 -25.07
C ASN A 37 7.83 12.52 -23.79
N PRO A 38 8.99 12.00 -23.34
CA PRO A 38 9.09 11.13 -22.16
C PRO A 38 8.85 11.85 -20.83
N VAL A 39 8.65 13.18 -20.84
CA VAL A 39 8.36 13.99 -19.65
C VAL A 39 6.86 13.99 -19.32
N VAL A 40 5.99 13.82 -20.33
CA VAL A 40 4.53 13.86 -20.19
C VAL A 40 3.86 12.53 -20.52
N LEU A 41 4.41 11.80 -21.49
CA LEU A 41 3.90 10.50 -21.92
C LEU A 41 4.83 9.43 -21.37
N VAL A 42 4.35 8.69 -20.37
CA VAL A 42 5.00 7.50 -19.82
C VAL A 42 4.32 6.29 -20.44
N ASP A 43 5.10 5.36 -20.96
CA ASP A 43 4.62 4.08 -21.51
C ASP A 43 3.69 3.36 -20.49
N PRO A 44 2.41 3.10 -20.86
CA PRO A 44 1.44 2.42 -19.99
C PRO A 44 1.77 0.94 -19.69
N ASP A 45 2.72 0.29 -20.36
CA ASP A 45 3.14 -1.10 -20.07
C ASP A 45 4.09 -1.19 -18.86
N GLY A 46 3.63 -0.58 -17.77
CA GLY A 46 3.35 -1.33 -16.54
C GLY A 46 4.54 -2.07 -15.94
N LYS A 47 5.23 -1.43 -15.00
CA LYS A 47 6.06 -2.18 -14.04
C LYS A 47 5.18 -2.64 -12.88
N GLU A 48 4.45 -3.69 -13.20
CA GLU A 48 3.48 -4.46 -12.41
C GLU A 48 4.11 -5.13 -11.17
N ILE A 49 3.26 -5.79 -10.37
CA ILE A 49 3.69 -6.77 -9.37
C ILE A 49 4.67 -7.75 -10.05
N ASP A 50 5.79 -8.03 -9.39
CA ASP A 50 6.81 -8.95 -9.90
C ASP A 50 6.12 -10.25 -10.37
N PRO A 51 6.35 -10.71 -11.62
CA PRO A 51 5.69 -11.90 -12.15
C PRO A 51 5.83 -13.14 -11.26
N THR A 52 6.96 -13.26 -10.55
CA THR A 52 7.20 -14.35 -9.59
C THR A 52 6.25 -14.31 -8.38
N SER A 53 5.76 -13.11 -8.05
CA SER A 53 4.89 -12.81 -6.92
C SER A 53 3.42 -12.69 -7.30
N MET A 54 3.09 -12.57 -8.58
CA MET A 54 1.72 -12.28 -9.07
C MET A 54 0.68 -13.30 -8.59
N THR A 55 1.01 -14.60 -8.63
CA THR A 55 0.11 -15.66 -8.14
C THR A 55 -0.21 -15.48 -6.67
N GLU A 56 0.81 -15.21 -5.85
CA GLU A 56 0.63 -15.07 -4.41
C GLU A 56 -0.04 -13.74 -4.04
N TRP A 57 0.26 -12.67 -4.78
CA TRP A 57 -0.46 -11.41 -4.69
C TRP A 57 -1.97 -11.60 -4.91
N ASN A 58 -2.36 -12.30 -5.98
CA ASN A 58 -3.75 -12.60 -6.27
C ASN A 58 -4.38 -13.49 -5.19
N ASN A 59 -3.64 -14.46 -4.64
CA ASN A 59 -4.11 -15.28 -3.52
C ASN A 59 -4.40 -14.42 -2.27
N GLN A 60 -3.51 -13.50 -1.91
CA GLN A 60 -3.72 -12.61 -0.77
C GLN A 60 -4.88 -11.63 -1.02
N LYS A 61 -4.98 -11.06 -2.24
CA LYS A 61 -6.10 -10.23 -2.67
C LYS A 61 -7.42 -10.96 -2.49
N GLN A 62 -7.51 -12.21 -2.96
CA GLN A 62 -8.74 -13.00 -2.85
C GLN A 62 -9.12 -13.27 -1.39
N LYS A 63 -8.16 -13.60 -0.51
CA LYS A 63 -8.42 -13.78 0.93
C LYS A 63 -9.02 -12.52 1.55
N ILE A 64 -8.53 -11.33 1.17
CA ILE A 64 -9.05 -10.03 1.64
C ILE A 64 -10.46 -9.80 1.12
N VAL A 65 -10.73 -10.06 -0.17
CA VAL A 65 -12.06 -9.99 -0.78
C VAL A 65 -13.04 -10.90 -0.03
N ASP A 66 -12.68 -12.16 0.20
CA ASP A 66 -13.53 -13.13 0.89
C ASP A 66 -13.81 -12.72 2.34
N LYS A 67 -12.79 -12.21 3.04
CA LYS A 67 -12.94 -11.70 4.41
C LYS A 67 -13.90 -10.52 4.46
N LYS A 68 -13.76 -9.57 3.53
CA LYS A 68 -14.65 -8.42 3.43
C LYS A 68 -16.08 -8.87 3.14
N ALA A 69 -16.29 -9.75 2.16
CA ALA A 69 -17.61 -10.29 1.82
C ALA A 69 -18.25 -11.01 3.01
N TYR A 70 -17.48 -11.75 3.82
CA TYR A 70 -17.96 -12.35 5.06
C TYR A 70 -18.44 -11.30 6.07
N ILE A 71 -17.68 -10.22 6.26
CA ILE A 71 -18.04 -9.12 7.17
C ILE A 71 -19.29 -8.39 6.69
N ASP A 72 -19.38 -8.09 5.38
CA ASP A 72 -20.55 -7.44 4.77
C ASP A 72 -21.82 -8.26 4.96
N LYS A 73 -21.76 -9.58 4.69
CA LYS A 73 -22.88 -10.50 4.98
C LYS A 73 -23.29 -10.48 6.45
N ARG A 74 -22.35 -10.31 7.39
CA ARG A 74 -22.64 -10.23 8.83
C ARG A 74 -23.33 -8.91 9.18
N ILE A 75 -22.93 -7.80 8.56
CA ILE A 75 -23.60 -6.50 8.69
C ILE A 75 -25.04 -6.60 8.20
N ASP A 76 -25.28 -7.21 7.03
CA ASP A 76 -26.62 -7.37 6.46
C ASP A 76 -27.54 -8.21 7.35
N LYS A 77 -27.03 -9.32 7.90
CA LYS A 77 -27.76 -10.15 8.87
C LYS A 77 -28.16 -9.37 10.13
N LEU A 78 -27.26 -8.52 10.64
CA LEU A 78 -27.55 -7.67 11.80
C LEU A 78 -28.61 -6.62 11.47
N ASN A 79 -28.54 -6.01 10.28
CA ASN A 79 -29.55 -5.05 9.82
C ASN A 79 -30.92 -5.72 9.62
N ALA A 80 -30.97 -6.92 9.04
CA ALA A 80 -32.21 -7.68 8.89
C ALA A 80 -32.83 -8.05 10.25
N THR A 81 -32.00 -8.51 11.19
CA THR A 81 -32.42 -8.81 12.58
C THR A 81 -32.94 -7.56 13.29
N ALA A 82 -32.28 -6.42 13.09
CA ALA A 82 -32.70 -5.15 13.66
C ALA A 82 -34.08 -4.72 13.16
N LYS A 83 -34.37 -4.90 11.86
CA LYS A 83 -35.70 -4.65 11.28
C LYS A 83 -36.76 -5.56 11.91
N GLN A 84 -36.48 -6.86 12.00
CA GLN A 84 -37.42 -7.83 12.60
C GLN A 84 -37.72 -7.54 14.06
N LYS A 85 -36.73 -7.11 14.85
CA LYS A 85 -36.85 -6.85 16.28
C LYS A 85 -37.20 -5.40 16.63
N GLY A 86 -37.35 -4.52 15.64
CA GLY A 86 -37.62 -3.09 15.87
C GLY A 86 -36.52 -2.38 16.68
N TRP A 87 -35.24 -2.71 16.46
CA TRP A 87 -34.15 -2.08 17.21
C TRP A 87 -34.01 -0.59 16.87
N ASN A 88 -33.74 0.23 17.89
CA ASN A 88 -33.39 1.63 17.68
C ASN A 88 -32.01 1.77 16.99
N GLU A 89 -31.82 2.91 16.33
CA GLU A 89 -30.62 3.21 15.54
C GLU A 89 -29.32 3.12 16.37
N GLY A 90 -29.34 3.57 17.62
CA GLY A 90 -28.19 3.52 18.52
C GLY A 90 -27.71 2.09 18.79
N THR A 91 -28.62 1.14 18.94
CA THR A 91 -28.30 -0.29 19.14
C THR A 91 -27.73 -0.91 17.88
N ILE A 92 -28.29 -0.57 16.72
CA ILE A 92 -27.78 -1.01 15.41
C ILE A 92 -26.37 -0.48 15.20
N LYS A 93 -26.13 0.80 15.48
CA LYS A 93 -24.81 1.43 15.37
C LYS A 93 -23.80 0.72 16.27
N LYS A 94 -24.09 0.52 17.56
CA LYS A 94 -23.19 -0.19 18.48
C LYS A 94 -22.77 -1.58 17.99
N ARG A 95 -23.69 -2.31 17.35
CA ARG A 95 -23.44 -3.69 16.85
C ARG A 95 -22.78 -3.75 15.48
N THR A 96 -22.98 -2.73 14.63
CA THR A 96 -22.49 -2.72 13.24
C THR A 96 -21.26 -1.84 13.03
N ASN A 97 -20.99 -0.87 13.90
CA ASN A 97 -19.96 0.15 13.68
C ASN A 97 -18.57 -0.47 13.47
N GLU A 98 -18.16 -1.39 14.35
CA GLU A 98 -16.86 -2.05 14.21
C GLU A 98 -16.77 -2.87 12.92
N LEU A 99 -17.82 -3.63 12.58
CA LEU A 99 -17.84 -4.41 11.33
C LEU A 99 -17.76 -3.51 10.10
N LYS A 100 -18.49 -2.40 10.09
CA LYS A 100 -18.44 -1.40 9.02
C LYS A 100 -17.06 -0.78 8.89
N GLU A 101 -16.42 -0.42 10.00
CA GLU A 101 -15.07 0.11 10.00
C GLU A 101 -14.06 -0.92 9.45
N ARG A 102 -14.18 -2.19 9.86
CA ARG A 102 -13.36 -3.27 9.30
C ARG A 102 -13.56 -3.42 7.79
N SER A 103 -14.82 -3.47 7.33
CA SER A 103 -15.14 -3.59 5.90
C SER A 103 -14.54 -2.43 5.10
N ALA A 104 -14.67 -1.19 5.59
CA ALA A 104 -14.11 0.00 4.94
C ALA A 104 -12.57 -0.02 4.88
N ARG A 105 -11.88 -0.52 5.92
CA ARG A 105 -10.41 -0.67 5.92
C ARG A 105 -9.93 -1.74 4.94
N LEU A 106 -10.65 -2.86 4.84
CA LEU A 106 -10.34 -3.90 3.85
C LEU A 106 -10.58 -3.39 2.42
N GLU A 107 -11.65 -2.62 2.19
CA GLU A 107 -11.89 -1.94 0.91
C GLU A 107 -10.74 -0.99 0.56
N LYS A 108 -10.29 -0.18 1.53
CA LYS A 108 -9.12 0.70 1.34
C LYS A 108 -7.89 -0.11 0.93
N THR A 109 -7.65 -1.26 1.58
CA THR A 109 -6.52 -2.14 1.24
C THR A 109 -6.63 -2.66 -0.19
N LEU A 110 -7.82 -3.11 -0.62
CA LEU A 110 -8.06 -3.59 -1.99
C LEU A 110 -7.84 -2.49 -3.03
N ASN A 111 -8.28 -1.27 -2.74
CA ASN A 111 -8.04 -0.12 -3.60
C ASN A 111 -6.54 0.18 -3.72
N THR A 112 -5.82 0.21 -2.58
CA THR A 112 -4.37 0.34 -2.58
C THR A 112 -3.71 -0.75 -3.43
N MET A 113 -4.11 -2.01 -3.28
CA MET A 113 -3.58 -3.08 -4.13
C MET A 113 -3.84 -2.81 -5.63
N GLY A 114 -5.03 -2.32 -5.98
CA GLY A 114 -5.36 -1.94 -7.36
C GLY A 114 -4.58 -0.74 -7.90
N ASP A 115 -4.14 0.18 -7.03
CA ASP A 115 -3.27 1.29 -7.39
C ASP A 115 -1.82 0.83 -7.58
N LEU A 116 -1.33 -0.06 -6.69
CA LEU A 116 0.00 -0.65 -6.79
C LEU A 116 0.17 -1.53 -8.03
N GLU A 117 -0.89 -2.24 -8.44
CA GLU A 117 -0.94 -3.01 -9.69
C GLU A 117 -0.69 -2.16 -10.95
N LYS A 118 -0.97 -0.85 -10.88
CA LYS A 118 -0.82 0.10 -12.00
C LYS A 118 0.39 1.02 -11.82
N ALA A 119 1.15 0.83 -10.75
CA ALA A 119 2.28 1.70 -10.45
C ALA A 119 3.44 1.43 -11.43
N SER A 120 4.34 2.41 -11.55
CA SER A 120 5.63 2.22 -12.24
C SER A 120 6.68 1.54 -11.36
N THR A 121 6.38 1.36 -10.07
CA THR A 121 7.24 0.70 -9.09
C THR A 121 6.94 -0.79 -9.07
N ILE A 122 7.96 -1.62 -9.21
CA ILE A 122 7.82 -3.08 -9.11
C ILE A 122 7.75 -3.47 -7.64
N TYR A 123 6.69 -4.17 -7.25
CA TYR A 123 6.53 -4.75 -5.92
C TYR A 123 6.74 -6.27 -5.98
N THR A 124 7.54 -6.80 -5.07
CA THR A 124 7.80 -8.25 -4.95
C THR A 124 7.45 -8.74 -3.55
N LEU A 125 7.04 -10.00 -3.46
CA LEU A 125 6.52 -10.61 -2.25
C LEU A 125 7.51 -11.64 -1.75
N GLU A 126 7.77 -11.61 -0.44
CA GLU A 126 8.62 -12.60 0.22
C GLU A 126 7.91 -13.09 1.48
N LYS A 127 7.56 -14.37 1.50
CA LYS A 127 6.95 -14.96 2.69
C LYS A 127 8.04 -15.29 3.72
N VAL A 128 7.84 -14.87 4.96
CA VAL A 128 8.76 -15.09 6.08
C VAL A 128 8.06 -15.80 7.23
N ASP A 129 8.83 -16.44 8.11
CA ASP A 129 8.28 -17.08 9.31
C ASP A 129 8.14 -16.12 10.50
N GLU A 130 8.75 -14.93 10.41
CA GLU A 130 8.82 -13.93 11.48
C GLU A 130 7.96 -12.68 11.17
N ASN A 131 8.41 -11.51 11.61
CA ASN A 131 7.72 -10.24 11.37
C ASN A 131 7.83 -9.84 9.90
N GLY A 132 6.72 -9.31 9.37
CA GLY A 132 6.72 -8.67 8.07
C GLY A 132 7.54 -7.38 8.06
N SER A 133 7.82 -6.90 6.85
CA SER A 133 8.50 -5.61 6.64
C SER A 133 8.30 -5.12 5.22
N PHE A 134 8.12 -3.82 5.05
CA PHE A 134 8.21 -3.14 3.77
C PHE A 134 9.57 -2.45 3.61
N SER A 135 10.33 -2.80 2.56
CA SER A 135 11.70 -2.29 2.38
C SER A 135 12.10 -2.20 0.91
N LYS A 136 13.19 -1.47 0.64
CA LYS A 136 13.86 -1.48 -0.66
C LYS A 136 14.59 -2.82 -0.85
N GLY A 137 14.47 -3.41 -2.04
CA GLY A 137 15.16 -4.64 -2.39
C GLY A 137 16.66 -4.43 -2.69
N PHE A 138 17.45 -5.46 -2.39
CA PHE A 138 18.89 -5.56 -2.64
C PHE A 138 19.20 -6.85 -3.41
N GLY A 139 20.36 -6.93 -4.06
CA GLY A 139 20.78 -8.10 -4.82
C GLY A 139 19.79 -8.40 -5.95
N ASP A 140 19.25 -9.62 -5.98
CA ASP A 140 18.27 -10.06 -7.00
C ASP A 140 16.95 -9.25 -6.99
N ASN A 141 16.72 -8.47 -5.94
CA ASN A 141 15.57 -7.57 -5.80
C ASN A 141 15.93 -6.08 -5.98
N GLU A 142 17.14 -5.76 -6.44
CA GLU A 142 17.54 -4.38 -6.68
C GLU A 142 16.56 -3.67 -7.64
N GLY A 143 16.14 -2.46 -7.26
CA GLY A 143 15.14 -1.69 -8.00
C GLY A 143 13.68 -2.08 -7.76
N LYS A 144 13.42 -3.05 -6.87
CA LYS A 144 12.07 -3.46 -6.45
C LYS A 144 11.77 -3.02 -5.02
N MET A 145 10.50 -2.88 -4.69
CA MET A 145 10.00 -2.75 -3.32
C MET A 145 9.56 -4.12 -2.81
N VAL A 146 10.08 -4.54 -1.66
CA VAL A 146 9.85 -5.87 -1.10
C VAL A 146 8.81 -5.78 0.02
N ILE A 147 7.74 -6.56 -0.12
CA ILE A 147 6.71 -6.76 0.90
C ILE A 147 6.95 -8.12 1.54
N LYS A 148 7.60 -8.12 2.70
CA LYS A 148 7.80 -9.33 3.51
C LYS A 148 6.61 -9.56 4.42
N TYR A 149 6.06 -10.76 4.46
CA TYR A 149 4.88 -11.04 5.30
C TYR A 149 4.88 -12.48 5.81
N SER A 150 4.31 -12.70 6.99
CA SER A 150 4.16 -14.05 7.57
C SER A 150 2.72 -14.59 7.51
N CYS A 151 1.74 -13.69 7.55
CA CYS A 151 0.33 -14.03 7.44
C CYS A 151 -0.42 -12.94 6.65
N THR A 152 -1.69 -13.19 6.31
CA THR A 152 -2.48 -12.21 5.54
C THR A 152 -2.71 -10.90 6.30
N ALA A 153 -2.78 -10.92 7.64
CA ALA A 153 -2.89 -9.69 8.42
C ALA A 153 -1.60 -8.85 8.38
N SER A 154 -0.42 -9.50 8.46
CA SER A 154 0.87 -8.85 8.25
C SER A 154 1.02 -8.37 6.80
N PHE A 155 0.53 -9.11 5.81
CA PHE A 155 0.50 -8.65 4.42
C PHE A 155 -0.33 -7.36 4.27
N VAL A 156 -1.53 -7.30 4.86
CA VAL A 156 -2.38 -6.09 4.86
C VAL A 156 -1.68 -4.91 5.56
N HIS A 157 -0.92 -5.19 6.64
CA HIS A 157 -0.07 -4.19 7.30
C HIS A 157 0.98 -3.65 6.32
N GLU A 158 1.79 -4.51 5.70
CA GLU A 158 2.86 -4.05 4.79
C GLU A 158 2.33 -3.37 3.52
N VAL A 159 1.20 -3.81 2.98
CA VAL A 159 0.53 -3.14 1.85
C VAL A 159 0.14 -1.71 2.21
N THR A 160 -0.14 -1.43 3.48
CA THR A 160 -0.40 -0.06 3.94
C THR A 160 0.83 0.82 3.71
N HIS A 161 2.03 0.36 4.09
CA HIS A 161 3.28 1.09 3.82
C HIS A 161 3.60 1.19 2.34
N ALA A 162 3.35 0.13 1.57
CA ALA A 162 3.49 0.19 0.11
C ALA A 162 2.60 1.28 -0.50
N GLY A 163 1.36 1.42 -0.03
CA GLY A 163 0.46 2.50 -0.42
C GLY A 163 0.96 3.89 0.00
N GLN A 164 1.48 4.02 1.22
CA GLN A 164 2.08 5.28 1.70
C GLN A 164 3.29 5.69 0.84
N TYR A 165 4.11 4.72 0.45
CA TYR A 165 5.24 4.96 -0.46
C TYR A 165 4.76 5.37 -1.85
N HIS A 166 3.77 4.66 -2.40
CA HIS A 166 3.16 4.99 -3.70
C HIS A 166 2.61 6.43 -3.72
N ASN A 167 1.99 6.86 -2.62
CA ASN A 167 1.46 8.20 -2.45
C ASN A 167 2.50 9.27 -2.07
N ARG A 168 3.78 8.88 -1.96
CA ARG A 168 4.89 9.77 -1.54
C ARG A 168 4.71 10.35 -0.14
N GLU A 169 4.00 9.64 0.73
CA GLU A 169 3.88 9.96 2.16
C GLU A 169 5.15 9.55 2.91
N ILE A 170 5.71 8.39 2.53
CA ILE A 170 7.00 7.88 3.00
C ILE A 170 7.96 7.67 1.82
N GLY A 171 9.26 7.66 2.09
CA GLY A 171 10.30 7.41 1.09
C GLY A 171 11.50 6.68 1.69
N PHE A 172 12.52 6.41 0.88
CA PHE A 172 13.75 5.76 1.33
C PHE A 172 14.99 6.58 0.95
N VAL A 173 15.91 6.73 1.90
CA VAL A 173 17.28 7.23 1.66
C VAL A 173 18.23 6.09 2.00
N GLY A 174 18.80 5.47 0.96
CA GLY A 174 19.52 4.20 1.14
C GLY A 174 18.58 3.08 1.59
N VAL A 175 18.84 2.52 2.78
CA VAL A 175 18.01 1.52 3.46
C VAL A 175 17.00 2.15 4.43
N GLU A 176 17.20 3.42 4.79
CA GLU A 176 16.44 4.06 5.86
C GLU A 176 15.13 4.64 5.32
N VAL A 177 14.04 4.38 6.04
CA VAL A 177 12.74 4.98 5.76
C VAL A 177 12.71 6.44 6.23
N THR A 178 12.08 7.30 5.43
CA THR A 178 11.96 8.74 5.65
C THR A 178 10.51 9.17 5.50
N GLY A 179 10.13 10.29 6.14
CA GLY A 179 8.73 10.75 6.15
C GLY A 179 7.78 9.88 6.97
N TYR A 180 8.33 8.94 7.75
CA TYR A 180 7.61 7.91 8.48
C TYR A 180 7.48 8.26 9.97
N ASP A 181 6.28 8.14 10.49
CA ASP A 181 5.93 8.47 11.87
C ASP A 181 5.08 7.38 12.53
N ILE A 182 4.76 7.56 13.82
CA ILE A 182 4.03 6.52 14.54
C ILE A 182 2.59 6.34 14.08
N THR A 183 2.01 7.36 13.45
CA THR A 183 0.63 7.29 12.94
C THR A 183 0.54 6.37 11.74
N ASP A 184 1.61 6.26 10.95
CA ASP A 184 1.74 5.29 9.86
C ASP A 184 1.64 3.85 10.37
N GLU A 185 2.41 3.52 11.42
CA GLU A 185 2.33 2.22 12.08
C GLU A 185 0.95 1.95 12.67
N ILE A 186 0.36 2.92 13.37
CA ILE A 186 -0.99 2.77 13.94
C ILE A 186 -1.99 2.46 12.81
N ASN A 187 -1.87 3.11 11.66
CA ASN A 187 -2.73 2.88 10.51
C ASN A 187 -2.53 1.48 9.93
N ALA A 188 -1.29 1.03 9.77
CA ALA A 188 -0.95 -0.30 9.27
C ALA A 188 -1.40 -1.42 10.23
N TYR A 189 -1.17 -1.26 11.54
CA TYR A 189 -1.66 -2.18 12.57
C TYR A 189 -3.20 -2.27 12.58
N LYS A 190 -3.88 -1.14 12.45
CA LYS A 190 -5.35 -1.12 12.33
C LYS A 190 -5.84 -1.77 11.03
N ALA A 191 -5.09 -1.66 9.93
CA ALA A 191 -5.40 -2.35 8.68
C ALA A 191 -5.30 -3.88 8.86
N GLY A 192 -4.22 -4.39 9.44
CA GLY A 192 -4.08 -5.81 9.75
C GLY A 192 -5.17 -6.33 10.70
N LEU A 193 -5.52 -5.56 11.75
CA LEU A 193 -6.65 -5.88 12.63
C LEU A 193 -8.01 -5.92 11.92
N ALA A 194 -8.17 -5.18 10.81
CA ALA A 194 -9.41 -5.22 10.05
C ALA A 194 -9.63 -6.62 9.48
N TYR A 195 -8.56 -7.27 9.03
CA TYR A 195 -8.56 -8.65 8.54
C TYR A 195 -8.71 -9.66 9.68
N ASP A 196 -7.81 -9.61 10.66
CA ASP A 196 -7.80 -10.53 11.81
C ASP A 196 -7.54 -9.81 13.14
N LYS A 197 -8.47 -10.00 14.08
CA LYS A 197 -8.45 -9.34 15.39
C LYS A 197 -7.46 -9.95 16.37
N TYR A 198 -6.87 -11.08 16.02
CA TYR A 198 -5.89 -11.84 16.81
C TYR A 198 -4.48 -11.84 16.19
N ALA A 199 -4.26 -11.03 15.15
CA ALA A 199 -3.13 -11.14 14.23
C ALA A 199 -1.71 -11.07 14.83
N TYR A 200 -1.52 -10.40 15.98
CA TYR A 200 -0.19 -9.97 16.41
C TYR A 200 0.44 -10.78 17.55
N ASP A 201 -0.38 -11.29 18.47
CA ASP A 201 0.09 -12.03 19.64
C ASP A 201 -1.01 -13.00 20.14
N ASN A 202 -1.93 -13.37 19.25
CA ASN A 202 -3.12 -14.17 19.55
C ASN A 202 -4.04 -13.55 20.63
N THR A 203 -3.90 -12.24 20.90
CA THR A 203 -4.80 -11.47 21.76
C THR A 203 -5.83 -10.71 20.92
N TYR A 204 -7.06 -10.64 21.40
CA TYR A 204 -8.10 -9.84 20.77
C TYR A 204 -7.86 -8.35 21.02
N TYR A 205 -7.72 -7.56 19.95
CA TYR A 205 -7.59 -6.10 20.04
C TYR A 205 -8.71 -5.36 19.34
N ARG A 206 -9.22 -4.28 19.95
CA ARG A 206 -10.07 -3.27 19.29
C ARG A 206 -9.18 -2.22 18.62
N PHE A 207 -9.73 -1.49 17.65
CA PHE A 207 -8.99 -0.41 17.02
C PHE A 207 -8.57 0.69 18.01
N SER A 208 -9.38 0.92 19.05
CA SER A 208 -9.05 1.86 20.14
C SER A 208 -7.85 1.43 20.98
N ASP A 209 -7.51 0.13 20.98
CA ASP A 209 -6.41 -0.40 21.78
C ASP A 209 -5.05 -0.17 21.09
N ILE A 210 -5.06 0.18 19.80
CA ILE A 210 -3.87 0.52 19.00
C ILE A 210 -3.57 2.01 19.15
N THR A 211 -2.86 2.32 20.24
CA THR A 211 -2.39 3.68 20.58
C THR A 211 -0.90 3.85 20.24
N PRO A 212 -0.37 5.10 20.21
CA PRO A 212 1.07 5.32 20.06
C PRO A 212 1.90 4.54 21.09
N GLU A 213 1.48 4.51 22.35
CA GLU A 213 2.19 3.77 23.41
C GLU A 213 2.18 2.26 23.15
N TRP A 214 1.08 1.74 22.59
CA TRP A 214 0.97 0.33 22.22
C TRP A 214 1.94 -0.03 21.09
N VAL A 215 2.09 0.85 20.09
CA VAL A 215 3.04 0.67 18.98
C VAL A 215 4.49 0.79 19.46
N ARG A 216 4.83 1.80 20.27
CA ARG A 216 6.21 2.00 20.78
C ARG A 216 6.75 0.80 21.57
N LYS A 217 5.88 -0.02 22.15
CA LYS A 217 6.28 -1.22 22.91
C LYS A 217 6.60 -2.42 22.03
N ARG A 218 6.30 -2.39 20.73
CA ARG A 218 6.52 -3.53 19.82
C ARG A 218 7.91 -3.58 19.21
N SER A 219 8.57 -2.44 19.04
CA SER A 219 9.91 -2.38 18.49
C SER A 219 10.65 -1.16 19.01
N ASP A 220 11.94 -1.33 19.31
CA ASP A 220 12.83 -0.24 19.66
C ASP A 220 12.95 0.79 18.52
N THR A 221 12.75 0.36 17.26
CA THR A 221 12.70 1.24 16.08
C THR A 221 11.60 2.30 16.19
N TYR A 222 10.48 1.98 16.87
CA TYR A 222 9.33 2.87 16.99
C TYR A 222 9.42 3.83 18.18
N LYS A 223 10.36 3.60 19.09
CA LYS A 223 10.48 4.33 20.37
C LYS A 223 10.65 5.84 20.17
N TYR A 224 11.37 6.23 19.13
CA TYR A 224 11.73 7.62 18.83
C TYR A 224 10.93 8.23 17.67
N LEU A 225 9.96 7.51 17.11
CA LEU A 225 9.14 8.05 16.05
C LEU A 225 8.27 9.22 16.54
N PRO A 226 8.20 10.31 15.76
CA PRO A 226 7.37 11.45 16.10
C PRO A 226 5.89 11.04 16.19
N ALA A 227 5.17 11.68 17.11
CA ALA A 227 3.75 11.42 17.35
C ALA A 227 2.82 12.20 16.41
N GLU A 228 3.33 13.28 15.81
CA GLU A 228 2.59 14.08 14.84
C GLU A 228 3.04 13.73 13.42
N PRO A 229 2.13 13.83 12.43
CA PRO A 229 2.46 13.69 11.02
C PRO A 229 3.66 14.56 10.64
N LEU A 230 4.72 13.97 10.09
CA LEU A 230 5.92 14.75 9.72
C LEU A 230 5.62 15.82 8.66
N ASN A 231 4.59 15.62 7.84
CA ASN A 231 4.09 16.63 6.90
C ASN A 231 3.58 17.91 7.61
N GLU A 232 3.05 17.81 8.83
CA GLU A 232 2.62 18.94 9.66
C GLU A 232 3.79 19.60 10.38
N ILE A 233 4.80 18.83 10.82
CA ILE A 233 5.99 19.35 11.51
C ILE A 233 6.80 20.25 10.56
N MET A 234 7.02 19.80 9.31
CA MET A 234 7.71 20.59 8.28
C MET A 234 6.93 21.89 7.95
N TYR A 235 5.59 21.83 7.95
CA TYR A 235 4.75 23.00 7.70
C TYR A 235 4.74 24.00 8.89
N LYS A 236 4.75 23.50 10.13
CA LYS A 236 4.84 24.30 11.36
C LYS A 236 6.22 24.96 11.53
N GLN A 237 7.30 24.27 11.17
CA GLN A 237 8.67 24.83 11.19
C GLN A 237 8.83 25.96 10.16
N ASN A 238 8.35 25.77 8.93
CA ASN A 238 8.37 26.80 7.89
C ASN A 238 7.57 28.07 8.27
N ARG A 239 6.49 27.95 9.05
CA ARG A 239 5.77 29.13 9.59
C ARG A 239 6.53 29.85 10.69
N ARG A 240 7.26 29.13 11.55
CA ARG A 240 8.08 29.74 12.62
C ARG A 240 9.26 30.52 12.05
N GLU A 241 9.91 29.99 11.01
CA GLU A 241 10.98 30.70 10.30
C GLU A 241 10.46 31.93 9.55
N LYS A 242 9.29 31.86 8.90
CA LYS A 242 8.67 33.05 8.28
C LYS A 242 8.25 34.12 9.30
N SER A 243 7.96 33.75 10.55
CA SER A 243 7.63 34.70 11.61
C SER A 243 8.86 35.39 12.22
N SER A 244 10.08 34.86 12.04
CA SER A 244 11.31 35.49 12.51
C SER A 244 11.91 36.49 11.51
N TYR A 245 11.37 36.60 10.29
CA TYR A 245 11.78 37.59 9.28
C TYR A 245 10.88 38.86 9.25
N ILE A 246 9.96 39.02 10.21
CA ILE A 246 9.12 40.22 10.35
C ILE A 246 9.37 40.91 11.71
N ARG A 247 10.63 41.21 12.01
CA ARG A 247 10.98 42.21 13.03
C ARG A 247 12.07 43.12 12.50
#